data_AF-A0AAN6TWM0-F1
#
_entry.id   AF-A0AAN6TWM0-F1
#
_cell.length_a   1.000
_cell.length_b   1.000
_cell.length_c   1.000
_cell.angle_alpha   90.00
_cell.angle_beta   90.00
_cell.angle_gamma   90.00
#
_symmetry.space_group_name_H-M   'P 1'
#
loop_
_entity.id
_entity.type
_entity.pdbx_description
1 polymer ?
#
loop_
_entity_poly.entity_id
_entity_poly.type
_entity_poly.pdbx_seq_one_letter_code
_entity_poly.pdbx_strand_id
1 'polypeptide(L)'
;MLEDGRYSVYRVRERAQRRAKRRVTFYKALWVGVTWLCFLVLLAILLLSDCTTWIRVTNCVALTTWSICLRMVENLFIRPAEVARGTVIRGDSPDAVYVLGRDNSAFVLEGTRQQIKEWSTRGLRYGPNLDIFHGVLSLRRTTMDQAAFVLLNVLGQVNLHVGRMLNSLDCLTPLERLDESKDSVICRTISMHC
;
A
#
# COMPACT_ATOMS: atom_id res chain seq x y z
N MET A 1 -9.30 7.24 10.74
CA MET A 1 -10.54 7.86 10.22
C MET A 1 -10.53 9.31 10.66
N LEU A 2 -11.00 10.23 9.83
CA LEU A 2 -11.23 11.61 10.23
C LEU A 2 -12.37 11.63 11.27
N GLU A 3 -12.23 12.42 12.31
CA GLU A 3 -13.30 12.62 13.29
C GLU A 3 -14.31 13.62 12.72
N ASP A 4 -15.61 13.31 12.83
CA ASP A 4 -16.68 14.17 12.31
C ASP A 4 -16.60 15.57 12.90
N GLY A 5 -16.77 16.59 12.06
CA GLY A 5 -16.66 18.00 12.45
C GLY A 5 -15.26 18.49 12.83
N ARG A 6 -14.20 17.66 12.71
CA ARG A 6 -12.81 18.08 12.95
C ARG A 6 -12.01 18.15 11.66
N TYR A 7 -11.10 19.12 11.59
CA TYR A 7 -10.09 19.18 10.55
C TYR A 7 -8.73 18.80 11.12
N SER A 8 -7.94 18.05 10.36
CA SER A 8 -6.58 17.67 10.76
C SER A 8 -5.60 18.21 9.73
N VAL A 9 -4.62 18.99 10.21
CA VAL A 9 -3.55 19.56 9.39
C VAL A 9 -2.34 18.66 9.45
N TYR A 10 -1.82 18.31 8.28
CA TYR A 10 -0.63 17.48 8.11
C TYR A 10 0.39 18.23 7.29
N ARG A 11 1.66 18.11 7.67
CA ARG A 11 2.78 18.71 6.93
C ARG A 11 3.76 17.66 6.46
N VAL A 12 4.19 17.79 5.21
CA VAL A 12 5.21 16.90 4.62
C VAL A 12 6.60 17.29 5.16
N ARG A 13 7.26 16.38 5.90
CA ARG A 13 8.62 16.63 6.42
C ARG A 13 9.65 15.72 5.78
N GLU A 14 10.60 16.30 5.04
CA GLU A 14 11.61 15.55 4.27
C GLU A 14 12.48 14.60 5.11
N ARG A 15 12.83 15.04 6.34
CA ARG A 15 13.66 14.22 7.24
C ARG A 15 12.89 13.00 7.78
N ALA A 16 11.59 13.15 8.05
CA ALA A 16 10.73 12.05 8.47
C ALA A 16 10.56 11.04 7.34
N GLN A 17 10.41 11.52 6.11
CA GLN A 17 10.23 10.69 4.92
C GLN A 17 11.35 9.67 4.71
N ARG A 18 12.63 10.06 4.86
CA ARG A 18 13.77 9.14 4.69
C ARG A 18 13.79 8.02 5.73
N ARG A 19 13.48 8.35 7.00
CA ARG A 19 13.44 7.37 8.10
C ARG A 19 12.24 6.42 7.96
N ALA A 20 11.08 6.98 7.64
CA ALA A 20 9.85 6.24 7.34
C ALA A 20 10.08 5.21 6.23
N LYS A 21 10.62 5.66 5.10
CA LYS A 21 10.90 4.79 3.94
C LYS A 21 11.82 3.62 4.31
N ARG A 22 12.87 3.85 5.11
CA ARG A 22 13.75 2.77 5.59
C ARG A 22 13.00 1.77 6.46
N ARG A 23 12.18 2.23 7.41
CA ARG A 23 11.36 1.36 8.27
C ARG A 23 10.38 0.53 7.44
N VAL A 24 9.67 1.15 6.52
CA VAL A 24 8.71 0.44 5.66
C VAL A 24 9.42 -0.56 4.75
N THR A 25 10.56 -0.20 4.17
CA THR A 25 11.37 -1.14 3.38
C THR A 25 11.80 -2.34 4.22
N PHE A 26 12.21 -2.11 5.47
CA PHE A 26 12.55 -3.17 6.41
C PHE A 26 11.35 -4.06 6.74
N TYR A 27 10.19 -3.49 7.07
CA TYR A 27 8.97 -4.28 7.34
C TYR A 27 8.51 -5.07 6.11
N LYS A 28 8.61 -4.51 4.90
CA LYS A 28 8.35 -5.23 3.65
C LYS A 28 9.30 -6.43 3.48
N ALA A 29 10.61 -6.22 3.69
CA ALA A 29 11.60 -7.30 3.61
C ALA A 29 11.37 -8.37 4.68
N LEU A 30 11.08 -7.98 5.91
CA LEU A 30 10.77 -8.88 7.02
C LEU A 30 9.51 -9.70 6.72
N TRP A 31 8.44 -9.06 6.24
CA TRP A 31 7.20 -9.74 5.87
C TRP A 31 7.43 -10.78 4.77
N VAL A 32 8.19 -10.41 3.72
CA VAL A 32 8.58 -11.36 2.68
C VAL A 32 9.35 -12.54 3.30
N GLY A 33 10.35 -12.27 4.15
CA GLY A 33 11.10 -13.31 4.86
C GLY A 33 10.21 -14.26 5.68
N VAL A 34 9.26 -13.73 6.45
CA VAL A 34 8.30 -14.53 7.25
C VAL A 34 7.49 -15.44 6.34
N THR A 35 6.97 -14.94 5.23
CA THR A 35 6.18 -15.78 4.32
C THR A 35 6.98 -16.88 3.64
N TRP A 36 8.27 -16.63 3.34
CA TRP A 36 9.18 -17.67 2.85
C TRP A 36 9.47 -18.72 3.91
N LEU A 37 9.68 -18.31 5.16
CA LEU A 37 9.87 -19.23 6.27
C LEU A 37 8.65 -20.12 6.49
N CYS A 38 7.44 -19.54 6.52
CA CYS A 38 6.20 -20.30 6.62
C CYS A 38 6.05 -21.31 5.46
N PHE A 39 6.43 -20.92 4.25
CA PHE A 39 6.42 -21.82 3.11
C PHE A 39 7.40 -22.99 3.28
N LEU A 40 8.65 -22.73 3.66
CA LEU A 40 9.64 -23.78 3.89
C LEU A 40 9.19 -24.78 4.96
N VAL A 41 8.55 -24.28 6.04
CA VAL A 41 7.98 -25.13 7.08
C VAL A 41 6.85 -26.01 6.53
N LEU A 42 5.92 -25.44 5.75
CA LEU A 42 4.85 -26.22 5.13
C LEU A 42 5.40 -27.28 4.16
N LEU A 43 6.42 -26.93 3.37
CA LEU A 43 7.08 -27.87 2.47
C LEU A 43 7.76 -29.01 3.24
N ALA A 44 8.48 -28.70 4.32
CA ALA A 44 9.12 -29.69 5.16
C ALA A 44 8.10 -30.64 5.80
N ILE A 45 6.97 -30.12 6.31
CA ILE A 45 5.89 -30.94 6.87
C ILE A 45 5.31 -31.90 5.82
N LEU A 46 5.12 -31.42 4.58
CA LEU A 46 4.63 -32.25 3.48
C LEU A 46 5.64 -33.32 3.06
N LEU A 47 6.94 -33.02 3.07
CA LEU A 47 7.98 -33.99 2.71
C LEU A 47 8.22 -35.04 3.79
N LEU A 48 8.01 -34.69 5.07
CA LEU A 48 8.19 -35.59 6.22
C LEU A 48 6.96 -36.44 6.53
N SER A 49 5.81 -36.17 5.92
CA SER A 49 4.60 -36.94 6.16
C SER A 49 4.53 -38.14 5.21
N ASP A 50 4.59 -39.36 5.77
CA ASP A 50 4.56 -40.63 5.04
C ASP A 50 3.26 -40.85 4.24
N CYS A 51 2.19 -40.14 4.60
CA CYS A 51 0.88 -40.22 3.94
C CYS A 51 0.71 -39.19 2.81
N THR A 52 1.79 -38.57 2.34
CA THR A 52 1.69 -37.49 1.36
C THR A 52 1.59 -38.04 -0.05
N THR A 53 0.46 -37.77 -0.71
CA THR A 53 0.30 -38.07 -2.13
C THR A 53 1.11 -37.06 -2.97
N TRP A 54 1.72 -37.53 -4.06
CA TRP A 54 2.43 -36.69 -5.04
C TRP A 54 1.60 -35.46 -5.49
N ILE A 55 0.28 -35.63 -5.54
CA ILE A 55 -0.69 -34.58 -5.87
C ILE A 55 -0.59 -33.40 -4.88
N ARG A 56 -0.50 -33.66 -3.57
CA ARG A 56 -0.37 -32.60 -2.55
C ARG A 56 0.92 -31.82 -2.68
N VAL A 57 2.03 -32.51 -2.92
CA VAL A 57 3.35 -31.89 -3.13
C VAL A 57 3.31 -31.00 -4.38
N THR A 58 2.79 -31.52 -5.49
CA THR A 58 2.69 -30.78 -6.76
C THR A 58 1.84 -29.52 -6.60
N ASN A 59 0.68 -29.62 -5.94
CA ASN A 59 -0.16 -28.46 -5.67
C ASN A 59 0.58 -27.43 -4.81
N CYS A 60 1.24 -27.86 -3.72
CA CYS A 60 2.01 -26.96 -2.86
C CYS A 60 3.11 -26.20 -3.63
N VAL A 61 3.88 -26.91 -4.45
CA VAL A 61 4.93 -26.32 -5.30
C VAL A 61 4.34 -25.36 -6.32
N ALA A 62 3.25 -25.73 -7.00
CA ALA A 62 2.60 -24.88 -8.00
C ALA A 62 2.08 -23.58 -7.38
N LEU A 63 1.44 -23.65 -6.22
CA LEU A 63 0.89 -22.50 -5.51
C LEU A 63 1.97 -21.57 -4.98
N THR A 64 3.10 -22.14 -4.58
CA THR A 64 4.24 -21.36 -4.12
C THR A 64 4.92 -20.67 -5.27
N THR A 65 5.13 -21.40 -6.36
CA THR A 65 5.63 -20.84 -7.61
C THR A 65 4.73 -19.69 -8.05
N TRP A 66 3.42 -19.88 -7.99
CA TRP A 66 2.44 -18.83 -8.27
C TRP A 66 2.57 -17.62 -7.33
N SER A 67 2.74 -17.83 -6.02
CA SER A 67 2.96 -16.74 -5.06
C SER A 67 4.24 -15.96 -5.35
N ILE A 68 5.33 -16.65 -5.72
CA ILE A 68 6.60 -16.03 -6.13
C ILE A 68 6.40 -15.22 -7.40
N CYS A 69 5.72 -15.79 -8.40
CA CYS A 69 5.39 -15.11 -9.66
C CYS A 69 4.57 -13.84 -9.39
N LEU A 70 3.54 -13.88 -8.55
CA LEU A 70 2.76 -12.70 -8.20
C LEU A 70 3.59 -11.59 -7.57
N ARG A 71 4.53 -11.94 -6.68
CA ARG A 71 5.44 -10.96 -6.05
C ARG A 71 6.45 -10.39 -7.03
N MET A 72 6.95 -11.22 -7.95
CA MET A 72 7.82 -10.76 -9.03
C MET A 72 7.07 -9.81 -9.95
N VAL A 73 5.83 -10.16 -10.34
CA VAL A 73 4.94 -9.30 -11.13
C VAL A 73 4.67 -7.99 -10.40
N GLU A 74 4.32 -8.03 -9.12
CA GLU A 74 4.12 -6.84 -8.31
C GLU A 74 5.37 -5.93 -8.30
N ASN A 75 6.54 -6.49 -8.03
CA ASN A 75 7.79 -5.72 -8.00
C ASN A 75 8.23 -5.18 -9.38
N LEU A 76 7.95 -5.92 -10.46
CA LEU A 76 8.37 -5.53 -11.81
C LEU A 76 7.41 -4.52 -12.43
N PHE A 77 6.09 -4.70 -12.24
CA PHE A 77 5.04 -3.95 -12.91
C PHE A 77 4.45 -2.82 -12.06
N ILE A 78 4.50 -2.90 -10.72
CA ILE A 78 4.04 -1.82 -9.85
C ILE A 78 5.22 -0.89 -9.59
N ARG A 79 5.32 0.18 -10.38
CA ARG A 79 6.26 1.26 -10.14
C ARG A 79 5.49 2.50 -9.67
N PRO A 80 6.06 3.28 -8.73
CA PRO A 80 5.51 4.61 -8.43
C PRO A 80 5.53 5.43 -9.72
N ALA A 81 4.43 6.13 -10.00
CA ALA A 81 4.37 7.00 -11.18
C ALA A 81 5.52 8.03 -11.15
N GLU A 82 6.24 8.16 -12.25
CA GLU A 82 7.25 9.21 -12.40
C GLU A 82 6.55 10.56 -12.40
N VAL A 83 6.90 11.40 -11.43
CA VAL A 83 6.35 12.75 -11.32
C VAL A 83 7.13 13.65 -12.25
N ALA A 84 6.49 14.16 -13.29
CA ALA A 84 7.08 15.18 -14.17
C ALA A 84 7.39 16.45 -13.36
N ARG A 85 8.65 16.59 -12.92
CA ARG A 85 9.11 17.73 -12.11
C ARG A 85 9.17 19.03 -12.92
N GLY A 86 9.33 18.95 -14.24
CA GLY A 86 9.49 20.11 -15.13
C GLY A 86 8.25 20.97 -15.34
N THR A 87 7.05 20.51 -14.95
CA THR A 87 5.80 21.29 -15.13
C THR A 87 5.40 22.15 -13.93
N VAL A 88 6.20 22.22 -12.86
CA VAL A 88 5.86 23.03 -11.68
C VAL A 88 6.51 24.41 -11.78
N ILE A 89 5.73 25.41 -12.19
CA ILE A 89 6.14 26.81 -12.12
C ILE A 89 6.05 27.24 -10.64
N ARG A 90 7.20 27.64 -10.05
CA ARG A 90 7.39 27.98 -8.62
C ARG A 90 7.17 26.79 -7.67
N GLY A 91 8.15 25.87 -7.61
CA GLY A 91 8.09 24.69 -6.74
C GLY A 91 8.12 25.00 -5.23
N ASP A 92 8.74 26.12 -4.84
CA ASP A 92 9.01 26.46 -3.43
C ASP A 92 7.91 27.29 -2.77
N SER A 93 6.87 27.73 -3.50
CA SER A 93 5.77 28.46 -2.88
C SER A 93 5.00 27.54 -1.93
N PRO A 94 4.66 28.00 -0.70
CA PRO A 94 3.80 27.24 0.18
C PRO A 94 2.43 27.06 -0.49
N ASP A 95 1.89 25.86 -0.39
CA ASP A 95 0.61 25.47 -0.98
C ASP A 95 -0.10 24.50 -0.01
N ALA A 96 -1.40 24.30 -0.19
CA ALA A 96 -2.19 23.41 0.64
C ALA A 96 -3.29 22.70 -0.16
N VAL A 97 -3.51 21.42 0.12
CA VAL A 97 -4.62 20.64 -0.44
C VAL A 97 -5.63 20.35 0.65
N TYR A 98 -6.89 20.69 0.37
CA TYR A 98 -8.03 20.44 1.23
C TYR A 98 -8.80 19.25 0.68
N VAL A 99 -8.89 18.17 1.44
CA VAL A 99 -9.72 17.01 1.15
C VAL A 99 -10.89 17.03 2.11
N LEU A 100 -12.08 17.33 1.59
CA LEU A 100 -13.31 17.36 2.38
C LEU A 100 -13.83 15.93 2.55
N GLY A 101 -14.06 15.55 3.79
CA GLY A 101 -14.67 14.29 4.17
C GLY A 101 -16.18 14.43 4.40
N ARG A 102 -16.78 13.37 4.95
CA ARG A 102 -18.18 13.39 5.38
C ARG A 102 -18.33 14.22 6.66
N ASP A 103 -19.53 14.73 6.91
CA ASP A 103 -19.92 15.36 8.18
C ASP A 103 -18.98 16.51 8.59
N ASN A 104 -18.66 17.38 7.63
CA ASN A 104 -17.77 18.55 7.80
C ASN A 104 -16.36 18.23 8.30
N SER A 105 -15.89 16.99 8.17
CA SER A 105 -14.50 16.66 8.41
C SER A 105 -13.61 17.13 7.26
N ALA A 106 -12.38 17.52 7.55
CA ALA A 106 -11.42 17.93 6.52
C ALA A 106 -9.99 17.44 6.81
N PHE A 107 -9.30 16.99 5.78
CA PHE A 107 -7.87 16.70 5.80
C PHE A 107 -7.15 17.82 5.05
N VAL A 108 -6.27 18.54 5.73
CA VAL A 108 -5.47 19.61 5.13
C VAL A 108 -4.03 19.14 5.03
N LEU A 109 -3.50 19.12 3.82
CA LEU A 109 -2.10 18.78 3.56
C LEU A 109 -1.32 20.04 3.18
N GLU A 110 -0.44 20.48 4.05
CA GLU A 110 0.45 21.63 3.84
C GLU A 110 1.83 21.18 3.36
N GLY A 111 2.40 21.93 2.43
CA GLY A 111 3.74 21.67 1.93
C GLY A 111 4.16 22.66 0.86
N THR A 112 5.33 22.45 0.26
CA THR A 112 5.66 23.16 -0.97
C THR A 112 4.81 22.61 -2.12
N ARG A 113 4.53 23.44 -3.13
CA ARG A 113 3.79 23.02 -4.32
C ARG A 113 4.38 21.77 -4.98
N GLN A 114 5.72 21.65 -4.95
CA GLN A 114 6.41 20.46 -5.41
C GLN A 114 6.14 19.22 -4.54
N GLN A 115 6.17 19.35 -3.22
CA GLN A 115 5.88 18.25 -2.30
C GLN A 115 4.44 17.77 -2.42
N ILE A 116 3.49 18.70 -2.53
CA ILE A 116 2.07 18.41 -2.72
C ILE A 116 1.84 17.68 -4.04
N LYS A 117 2.42 18.18 -5.14
CA LYS A 117 2.34 17.50 -6.43
C LYS A 117 2.96 16.12 -6.35
N GLU A 118 4.14 16.00 -5.75
CA GLU A 118 4.82 14.71 -5.62
C GLU A 118 4.00 13.73 -4.78
N TRP A 119 3.33 14.18 -3.71
CA TRP A 119 2.46 13.33 -2.90
C TRP A 119 1.19 12.93 -3.66
N SER A 120 0.50 13.88 -4.31
CA SER A 120 -0.78 13.62 -4.99
C SER A 120 -0.63 12.84 -6.31
N THR A 121 0.50 12.98 -7.01
CA THR A 121 0.73 12.33 -8.30
C THR A 121 1.51 11.01 -8.21
N ARG A 122 2.02 10.63 -7.01
CA ARG A 122 2.66 9.33 -6.75
C ARG A 122 1.67 8.15 -6.70
N GLY A 123 0.64 8.19 -7.55
CA GLY A 123 -0.23 7.05 -7.77
C GLY A 123 0.55 5.81 -8.24
N LEU A 124 -0.05 4.64 -8.03
CA LEU A 124 0.46 3.39 -8.59
C LEU A 124 0.09 3.38 -10.07
N ARG A 125 1.09 3.27 -10.95
CA ARG A 125 0.86 2.98 -12.36
C ARG A 125 1.02 1.48 -12.57
N TYR A 126 -0.05 0.84 -13.03
CA TYR A 126 0.01 -0.52 -13.52
C TYR A 126 0.48 -0.47 -14.98
N GLY A 127 1.47 -1.32 -15.31
CA GLY A 127 1.90 -1.46 -16.71
C GLY A 127 0.77 -1.99 -17.60
N PRO A 128 0.80 -1.72 -18.92
CA PRO A 128 -0.27 -2.08 -19.86
C PRO A 128 -0.50 -3.59 -20.02
N ASN A 129 0.39 -4.43 -19.48
CA ASN A 129 0.32 -5.89 -19.62
C ASN A 129 -0.43 -6.59 -18.47
N LEU A 130 -1.01 -5.85 -17.53
CA LEU A 130 -1.67 -6.44 -16.36
C LEU A 130 -2.99 -7.17 -16.71
N ASP A 131 -3.65 -6.79 -17.80
CA ASP A 131 -4.93 -7.35 -18.23
C ASP A 131 -4.84 -8.84 -18.61
N ILE A 132 -3.66 -9.30 -19.02
CA ILE A 132 -3.41 -10.71 -19.39
C ILE A 132 -3.47 -11.61 -18.16
N PHE A 133 -3.11 -11.12 -16.98
CA PHE A 133 -3.09 -11.92 -15.75
C PHE A 133 -4.49 -12.17 -15.16
N HIS A 134 -5.45 -11.29 -15.44
CA HIS A 134 -6.81 -11.42 -14.91
C HIS A 134 -7.57 -12.62 -15.53
N GLY A 135 -7.24 -13.00 -16.78
CA GLY A 135 -7.85 -14.14 -17.47
C GLY A 135 -7.41 -15.51 -16.95
N VAL A 136 -6.20 -15.62 -16.38
CA VAL A 136 -5.63 -16.90 -15.93
C VAL A 136 -6.21 -17.39 -14.60
N LEU A 137 -6.85 -16.51 -13.81
CA LEU A 137 -7.46 -16.86 -12.52
C LEU A 137 -8.78 -17.65 -12.62
N SER A 138 -9.30 -17.90 -13.83
CA SER A 138 -10.55 -18.66 -14.04
C SER A 138 -10.30 -20.15 -14.31
N LEU A 139 -9.68 -20.86 -13.35
CA LEU A 139 -9.45 -22.31 -13.47
C LEU A 139 -10.39 -23.13 -12.57
N ARG A 140 -11.11 -24.07 -13.20
CA ARG A 140 -12.17 -24.95 -12.67
C ARG A 140 -11.71 -25.86 -11.51
N ARG A 141 -12.61 -26.10 -10.55
CA ARG A 141 -12.36 -26.69 -9.22
C ARG A 141 -12.83 -28.16 -9.12
N THR A 142 -12.06 -29.02 -8.43
CA THR A 142 -12.52 -30.34 -7.92
C THR A 142 -12.67 -30.31 -6.39
N THR A 143 -13.28 -31.33 -5.78
CA THR A 143 -13.89 -31.28 -4.42
C THR A 143 -12.95 -31.46 -3.21
N MET A 144 -11.86 -32.23 -3.29
CA MET A 144 -10.88 -32.32 -2.18
C MET A 144 -9.85 -31.18 -2.18
N ASP A 145 -9.64 -30.51 -3.31
CA ASP A 145 -8.83 -29.30 -3.42
C ASP A 145 -9.48 -28.08 -2.74
N GLN A 146 -10.73 -28.20 -2.28
CA GLN A 146 -11.50 -27.05 -1.81
C GLN A 146 -10.96 -26.45 -0.52
N ALA A 147 -10.60 -27.26 0.49
CA ALA A 147 -10.10 -26.75 1.76
C ALA A 147 -8.72 -26.08 1.62
N ALA A 148 -7.81 -26.74 0.89
CA ALA A 148 -6.52 -26.14 0.55
C ALA A 148 -6.72 -24.84 -0.24
N PHE A 149 -7.60 -24.85 -1.24
CA PHE A 149 -7.94 -23.66 -2.03
C PHE A 149 -8.52 -22.52 -1.17
N VAL A 150 -9.41 -22.81 -0.21
CA VAL A 150 -9.92 -21.78 0.71
C VAL A 150 -8.78 -21.21 1.54
N LEU A 151 -7.93 -22.05 2.14
CA LEU A 151 -6.81 -21.59 2.96
C LEU A 151 -5.83 -20.71 2.16
N LEU A 152 -5.56 -21.09 0.91
CA LEU A 152 -4.69 -20.33 0.02
C LEU A 152 -5.31 -19.01 -0.43
N ASN A 153 -6.62 -18.97 -0.66
CA ASN A 153 -7.30 -17.71 -0.95
C ASN A 153 -7.28 -16.78 0.26
N VAL A 154 -7.50 -17.32 1.46
CA VAL A 154 -7.39 -16.53 2.70
C VAL A 154 -5.97 -16.00 2.87
N LEU A 155 -4.94 -16.83 2.69
CA LEU A 155 -3.53 -16.41 2.73
C LEU A 155 -3.22 -15.34 1.66
N GLY A 156 -3.76 -15.50 0.45
CA GLY A 156 -3.64 -14.52 -0.63
C GLY A 156 -4.29 -13.19 -0.28
N GLN A 157 -5.51 -13.21 0.27
CA GLN A 157 -6.22 -12.03 0.73
C GLN A 157 -5.51 -11.34 1.89
N VAL A 158 -5.00 -12.09 2.87
CA VAL A 158 -4.20 -11.55 3.98
C VAL A 158 -2.93 -10.90 3.45
N ASN A 159 -2.22 -11.55 2.52
CA ASN A 159 -1.03 -10.96 1.89
C ASN A 159 -1.35 -9.65 1.17
N LEU A 160 -2.44 -9.61 0.40
CA LEU A 160 -2.87 -8.43 -0.31
C LEU A 160 -3.31 -7.31 0.65
N HIS A 161 -4.00 -7.66 1.74
CA HIS A 161 -4.41 -6.71 2.77
C HIS A 161 -3.19 -6.11 3.49
N VAL A 162 -2.24 -6.96 3.92
CA VAL A 162 -0.98 -6.51 4.55
C VAL A 162 -0.15 -5.69 3.58
N GLY A 163 -0.06 -6.08 2.31
CA GLY A 163 0.62 -5.30 1.27
C GLY A 163 0.02 -3.89 1.10
N ARG A 164 -1.32 -3.80 1.02
CA ARG A 164 -2.05 -2.53 0.98
C ARG A 164 -1.82 -1.69 2.23
N MET A 165 -1.82 -2.32 3.41
CA MET A 165 -1.58 -1.64 4.69
C MET A 165 -0.15 -1.11 4.78
N LEU A 166 0.86 -1.89 4.42
CA LEU A 166 2.25 -1.45 4.39
C LEU A 166 2.46 -0.33 3.37
N ASN A 167 1.75 -0.38 2.24
CA ASN A 167 1.81 0.67 1.23
C ASN A 167 1.14 1.97 1.70
N SER A 168 -0.03 1.89 2.33
CA SER A 168 -0.68 3.07 2.90
C SER A 168 0.15 3.67 4.04
N LEU A 169 0.77 2.84 4.88
CA LEU A 169 1.73 3.29 5.88
C LEU A 169 2.93 4.03 5.25
N ASP A 170 3.47 3.56 4.12
CA ASP A 170 4.55 4.28 3.41
C ASP A 170 4.13 5.67 2.96
N CYS A 171 2.89 5.81 2.48
CA CYS A 171 2.33 7.07 2.04
C CYS A 171 2.01 8.03 3.20
N LEU A 172 1.59 7.50 4.35
CA LEU A 172 1.12 8.29 5.50
C LEU A 172 2.21 8.61 6.53
N THR A 173 3.21 7.75 6.71
CA THR A 173 4.28 7.96 7.72
C THR A 173 5.09 9.25 7.52
N PRO A 174 5.30 9.78 6.29
CA PRO A 174 5.96 11.08 6.11
C PRO A 174 5.14 12.29 6.57
N LEU A 175 3.85 12.09 6.83
CA LEU A 175 2.93 13.14 7.27
C LEU A 175 3.06 13.31 8.78
N GLU A 176 3.55 14.47 9.20
CA GLU A 176 3.53 14.86 10.60
C GLU A 176 2.23 15.62 10.83
N ARG A 177 1.42 15.15 11.80
CA ARG A 177 0.25 15.91 12.24
C ARG A 177 0.76 17.18 12.90
N LEU A 178 0.38 18.34 12.37
CA LEU A 178 0.48 19.56 13.16
C LEU A 178 -0.65 19.43 14.18
N ASP A 179 -0.29 19.13 15.43
CA ASP A 179 -1.28 19.15 16.50
C ASP A 179 -1.98 20.50 16.48
N GLU A 180 -3.31 20.47 16.68
CA GLU A 180 -4.15 21.64 16.78
C GLU A 180 -3.57 22.56 17.85
N SER A 181 -2.80 23.55 17.44
CA SER A 181 -2.42 24.64 18.32
C SER A 181 -3.73 25.27 18.75
N LYS A 182 -4.12 25.01 20.01
CA LYS A 182 -5.33 25.53 20.64
C LYS A 182 -5.38 27.07 20.65
N ASP A 183 -4.32 27.74 20.22
CA ASP A 183 -4.12 29.17 20.47
C ASP A 183 -4.50 30.09 19.30
N SER A 184 -4.91 29.62 18.12
CA SER A 184 -5.35 30.58 17.09
C SER A 184 -6.19 30.01 15.96
N VAL A 185 -7.42 29.57 16.27
CA VAL A 185 -8.53 29.73 15.31
C VAL A 185 -9.31 30.98 15.73
N ILE A 186 -8.62 32.11 15.74
CA ILE A 186 -9.31 33.38 15.50
C ILE A 186 -9.69 33.30 14.03
N CYS A 187 -10.98 33.13 13.75
CA CYS A 187 -11.58 33.24 12.45
C CYS A 187 -10.95 34.42 11.68
N ARG A 188 -9.97 34.14 10.82
CA ARG A 188 -9.80 34.90 9.59
C ARG A 188 -10.93 34.47 8.69
N THR A 189 -12.14 34.94 9.04
CA THR A 189 -13.25 35.06 8.12
C THR A 189 -12.68 35.83 6.94
N ILE A 190 -12.45 35.13 5.83
CA ILE A 190 -12.18 35.75 4.55
C ILE A 190 -13.46 36.52 4.24
N SER A 191 -13.48 37.80 4.63
CA SER A 191 -14.43 38.75 4.10
C SER A 191 -14.08 38.90 2.62
N MET A 192 -14.66 38.03 1.79
CA MET A 192 -14.87 38.33 0.38
C MET A 192 -15.85 39.49 0.33
N HIS A 193 -15.33 40.71 0.45
CA HIS A 193 -16.01 41.87 -0.12
C HIS A 193 -15.99 41.70 -1.64
N CYS A 194 -17.09 41.17 -2.17
CA CYS A 194 -17.59 41.57 -3.49
C CYS A 194 -18.08 43.01 -3.43
#